data_AF-A0A4Z0V5U8-F1
#
_entry.id   AF-A0A4Z0V5U8-F1
#
_cell.length_a   1.000
_cell.length_b   1.000
_cell.length_c   1.000
_cell.angle_alpha   90.00
_cell.angle_beta   90.00
_cell.angle_gamma   90.00
#
_symmetry.space_group_name_H-M   'P 1'
#
loop_
_entity.id
_entity.type
_entity.pdbx_description
1 polymer ?
#
loop_
_entity_poly.entity_id
_entity_poly.type
_entity_poly.pdbx_seq_one_letter_code
_entity_poly.pdbx_strand_id
1 'polypeptide(L)' 'MDKKSYRKDITDEFQADLSQLDNAYTSPIMTGNYDLMSSEELDEVTFLEDEIESLQSEFDELEDDEVVKSFFRGWEL' A
#
# COMPACT_ATOMS: atom_id res chain seq x y z
N MET A 1 4.97 20.08 -11.34
CA MET A 1 3.76 19.37 -10.89
C MET A 1 3.16 20.17 -9.74
N ASP A 2 1.85 20.38 -9.70
CA ASP A 2 1.19 20.95 -8.50
C ASP A 2 1.23 19.91 -7.38
N LYS A 3 1.53 20.32 -6.14
CA LYS A 3 1.53 19.44 -4.95
C LYS A 3 0.22 18.66 -4.81
N LYS A 4 -0.93 19.26 -5.19
CA LYS A 4 -2.23 18.56 -5.19
C LYS A 4 -2.34 17.48 -6.26
N SER A 5 -1.78 17.71 -7.44
CA SER A 5 -1.75 16.71 -8.51
C SER A 5 -0.85 15.55 -8.10
N TYR A 6 0.37 15.89 -7.64
CA TYR A 6 1.35 14.91 -7.19
C TYR A 6 0.81 14.01 -6.07
N ARG A 7 0.16 14.63 -5.07
CA ARG A 7 -0.49 13.91 -3.99
C ARG A 7 -1.56 12.93 -4.48
N LYS A 8 -2.36 13.34 -5.46
CA LYS A 8 -3.39 12.47 -6.04
C LYS A 8 -2.74 11.28 -6.76
N ASP A 9 -1.70 11.54 -7.54
CA ASP A 9 -1.02 10.50 -8.31
C ASP A 9 -0.44 9.41 -7.38
N ILE A 10 0.24 9.82 -6.30
CA ILE A 10 0.76 8.89 -5.27
C ILE A 10 -0.37 8.18 -4.51
N THR A 11 -1.49 8.86 -4.22
CA THR A 11 -2.66 8.19 -3.58
C THR A 11 -3.27 7.13 -4.50
N ASP A 12 -3.40 7.42 -5.79
CA ASP A 12 -3.99 6.50 -6.76
C ASP A 12 -3.09 5.28 -6.97
N GLU A 13 -1.76 5.47 -6.96
CA GLU A 13 -0.74 4.41 -7.00
C GLU A 13 -0.80 3.52 -5.74
N PHE A 14 -0.73 4.13 -4.55
CA PHE A 14 -0.84 3.41 -3.28
C PHE A 14 -2.12 2.57 -3.15
N GLN A 15 -3.25 3.08 -3.63
CA GLN A 15 -4.52 2.32 -3.65
C GLN A 15 -4.50 1.15 -4.64
N ALA A 16 -3.82 1.30 -5.77
CA ALA A 16 -3.66 0.21 -6.73
C ALA A 16 -2.81 -0.91 -6.13
N ASP A 17 -1.71 -0.57 -5.48
CA ASP A 17 -0.78 -1.53 -4.89
C ASP A 17 -1.41 -2.28 -3.71
N LEU A 18 -2.14 -1.57 -2.84
CA LEU A 18 -2.93 -2.20 -1.78
C LEU A 18 -3.98 -3.18 -2.32
N SER A 19 -4.65 -2.84 -3.43
CA SER A 19 -5.64 -3.73 -4.05
C SER A 19 -4.97 -4.97 -4.65
N GLN A 20 -3.78 -4.84 -5.23
CA GLN A 20 -3.00 -5.98 -5.72
C GLN A 20 -2.53 -6.87 -4.57
N LEU A 21 -2.03 -6.26 -3.50
CA LEU A 21 -1.61 -6.95 -2.29
C LEU A 21 -2.77 -7.72 -1.64
N ASP A 22 -3.95 -7.10 -1.52
CA ASP A 22 -5.15 -7.75 -0.97
C ASP A 22 -5.59 -8.95 -1.83
N ASN A 23 -5.52 -8.84 -3.16
CA ASN A 23 -5.80 -9.96 -4.06
C ASN A 23 -4.77 -11.10 -3.94
N ALA A 24 -3.48 -10.77 -3.86
CA ALA A 24 -2.41 -11.75 -3.66
C ALA A 24 -2.59 -12.49 -2.33
N TYR A 25 -2.98 -11.77 -1.28
CA TYR A 25 -3.22 -12.33 0.03
C TYR A 25 -4.61 -12.98 0.21
N THR A 26 -5.58 -12.74 -0.67
CA THR A 26 -6.96 -13.25 -0.50
C THR A 26 -6.99 -14.77 -0.30
N SER A 27 -6.24 -15.52 -1.10
CA SER A 27 -6.20 -16.99 -1.02
C SER A 27 -5.38 -17.51 0.18
N PRO A 28 -4.16 -17.00 0.43
CA PRO A 28 -3.40 -17.32 1.65
C PRO A 28 -4.09 -16.95 2.96
N ILE A 29 -4.70 -15.76 3.07
CA ILE A 29 -5.42 -15.30 4.27
C ILE A 29 -6.62 -16.19 4.55
N MET A 30 -7.41 -16.53 3.52
CA MET A 30 -8.58 -17.41 3.71
C MET A 30 -8.21 -18.81 4.17
N THR A 31 -7.02 -19.30 3.81
CA THR A 31 -6.56 -20.64 4.13
C THR A 31 -5.59 -20.69 5.32
N GLY A 32 -5.06 -19.54 5.74
CA GLY A 32 -3.96 -19.41 6.71
C GLY A 32 -2.65 -20.05 6.24
N ASN A 33 -2.55 -20.41 4.95
CA ASN A 33 -1.44 -21.20 4.42
C ASN A 33 -0.69 -20.42 3.33
N TYR A 34 0.33 -19.68 3.76
CA TYR A 34 1.21 -18.91 2.90
C TYR A 34 2.22 -19.79 2.14
N ASP A 35 2.37 -21.08 2.51
CA ASP A 35 3.21 -22.03 1.76
C ASP A 35 2.62 -22.38 0.38
N LEU A 36 1.35 -22.02 0.13
CA LEU A 36 0.70 -22.20 -1.17
C LEU A 36 1.06 -21.09 -2.16
N MET A 37 1.67 -20.00 -1.70
CA MET A 37 2.17 -18.96 -2.60
C MET A 37 3.40 -19.47 -3.34
N SER A 38 3.39 -19.29 -4.65
CA SER A 38 4.57 -19.50 -5.47
C SER A 38 5.66 -18.47 -5.11
N SER A 39 6.90 -18.79 -5.49
CA SER A 39 8.03 -17.86 -5.30
C SER A 39 7.82 -16.53 -6.03
N GLU A 40 7.17 -16.55 -7.20
CA GLU A 40 6.81 -15.32 -7.93
C GLU A 40 5.78 -14.48 -7.17
N GLU A 41 4.75 -15.11 -6.58
CA GLU A 41 3.75 -14.40 -5.76
C GLU A 41 4.35 -13.85 -4.46
N LEU A 42 5.31 -14.55 -3.86
CA LEU A 42 6.05 -14.05 -2.69
C LEU A 42 6.96 -12.87 -3.03
N ASP A 43 7.65 -12.92 -4.18
CA ASP A 43 8.48 -11.83 -4.68
C ASP A 43 7.61 -10.61 -5.02
N GLU A 44 6.44 -10.80 -5.64
CA GLU A 44 5.49 -9.73 -5.96
C GLU A 44 4.91 -9.09 -4.70
N VAL A 45 4.53 -9.89 -3.70
CA VAL A 45 4.08 -9.37 -2.39
C VAL A 45 5.18 -8.57 -1.70
N THR A 46 6.41 -9.09 -1.68
CA THR A 46 7.55 -8.38 -1.05
C THR A 46 7.81 -7.05 -1.76
N PHE A 47 7.76 -7.03 -3.09
CA PHE A 47 7.92 -5.81 -3.87
C PHE A 47 6.82 -4.78 -3.56
N LEU A 48 5.55 -5.22 -3.51
CA LEU A 48 4.43 -4.34 -3.20
C LEU A 48 4.49 -3.80 -1.77
N GLU A 49 4.94 -4.60 -0.79
CA GLU A 49 5.15 -4.14 0.59
C GLU A 49 6.24 -3.06 0.68
N ASP A 50 7.37 -3.26 -0.01
CA ASP A 50 8.46 -2.28 -0.08
C ASP A 50 8.00 -0.97 -0.78
N GLU A 51 7.20 -1.09 -1.85
CA GLU A 51 6.65 0.05 -2.59
C GLU A 51 5.65 0.85 -1.74
N ILE A 52 4.75 0.16 -1.03
CA ILE A 52 3.82 0.75 -0.06
C ILE A 52 4.58 1.49 1.06
N GLU A 53 5.65 0.91 1.61
CA GLU A 53 6.46 1.56 2.64
C GLU A 53 7.18 2.81 2.09
N SER A 54 7.70 2.73 0.86
CA SER A 54 8.32 3.88 0.17
C SER A 54 7.31 5.01 -0.07
N LEU A 55 6.12 4.68 -0.57
CA LEU A 55 5.03 5.64 -0.81
C LEU A 55 4.55 6.26 0.51
N GLN A 56 4.50 5.48 1.60
CA GLN A 56 4.19 5.99 2.94
C GLN A 56 5.25 6.96 3.45
N SER A 57 6.54 6.64 3.29
CA SER A 57 7.63 7.56 3.66
C SER A 57 7.58 8.85 2.84
N GLU A 58 7.27 8.75 1.55
CA GLU A 58 7.10 9.92 0.68
C GLU A 58 5.87 10.74 1.08
N PHE A 59 4.78 10.07 1.49
CA PHE A 59 3.63 10.73 2.10
C PHE A 59 3.99 11.45 3.39
N ASP A 60 4.73 10.81 4.29
CA ASP A 60 5.18 11.40 5.56
C ASP A 60 6.04 12.66 5.33
N GLU A 61 6.89 12.66 4.31
CA GLU A 61 7.66 13.83 3.89
C GLU A 61 6.78 14.94 3.26
N LEU A 62 5.66 14.57 2.64
CA LEU A 62 4.63 15.49 2.15
C LEU A 62 3.66 15.96 3.26
N GLU A 63 3.60 15.26 4.40
CA GLU A 63 2.61 15.33 5.50
C GLU A 63 2.87 16.37 6.61
N ASP A 64 3.83 17.28 6.44
CA ASP A 64 3.88 18.50 7.27
C ASP A 64 2.61 19.39 7.10
N ASP A 65 1.67 19.01 6.22
CA ASP A 65 0.31 19.56 6.03
C ASP A 65 -0.79 18.55 6.50
N GLU A 66 -1.43 18.82 7.65
CA GLU A 66 -2.39 18.04 8.49
C GLU A 66 -3.46 17.09 7.86
N VAL A 67 -3.68 17.07 6.55
CA VAL A 67 -4.87 16.45 5.94
C VAL A 67 -4.80 14.92 5.87
N VAL A 68 -3.61 14.32 5.77
CA VAL A 68 -3.45 12.87 5.51
C VAL A 68 -3.58 12.03 6.80
N LYS A 69 -3.20 12.56 7.96
CA LYS A 69 -3.43 11.94 9.30
C LYS A 69 -4.89 11.52 9.55
N SER A 70 -5.84 12.18 8.90
CA SER A 70 -7.27 11.86 9.01
C SER A 70 -7.70 10.62 8.23
N PHE A 71 -6.96 10.22 7.18
CA PHE A 71 -7.27 9.06 6.35
C PHE A 71 -6.81 7.75 7.01
N PHE A 72 -5.60 7.70 7.58
CA PHE A 72 -5.06 6.49 8.22
C PHE A 72 -5.64 6.20 9.62
N ARG A 73 -6.16 7.22 10.30
CA ARG A 73 -6.92 7.03 11.56
C ARG A 73 -8.17 6.15 11.40
N GLY A 74 -8.65 5.95 10.17
CA GLY A 74 -9.80 5.10 9.88
C GLY A 74 -9.48 3.61 9.81
N TRP A 75 -8.20 3.22 9.74
CA TRP A 75 -7.76 1.82 9.62
C TRP A 75 -7.27 1.19 10.94
N GLU A 76 -7.37 1.93 12.06
CA GLU A 76 -6.93 1.49 13.40
C GLU A 76 -8.08 0.89 14.27
N LEU A 77 -9.12 0.31 13.66
CA LEU A 77 -10.29 -0.28 14.35
C LEU A 77 -10.43 -1.78 14.15
#